data_AF-A0AAV2R1P1-F1
#
_entry.id   AF-A0AAV2R1P1-F1
#
_cell.length_a   1.000
_cell.length_b   1.000
_cell.length_c   1.000
_cell.angle_alpha   90.00
_cell.angle_beta   90.00
_cell.angle_gamma   90.00
#
_symmetry.space_group_name_H-M   'P 1'
#
loop_
_entity.id
_entity.type
_entity.pdbx_description
1 polymer ?
#
loop_
_entity_poly.entity_id
_entity_poly.type
_entity_poly.pdbx_seq_one_letter_code
_entity_poly.pdbx_strand_id
1 'polypeptide(L)'
;MAICSNAINVFLGIGIAWTIAAAYHGMQGYYFIVMPGNFVFAITLFCVEALLAITIMMIRRHPKIGGELGGPKIPKIITSFFLAFLWFFFVFMCTLEAYHLIPYFDFYDIFLPVTKLINIFQLPTISL
;
A
#
# COMPACT_ATOMS: atom_id res chain seq x y z
N MET A 1 1.28 -21.15 -4.87
CA MET A 1 -0.08 -21.38 -5.42
C MET A 1 -1.08 -20.34 -4.91
N ALA A 2 -1.12 -20.01 -3.62
CA ALA A 2 -2.05 -19.00 -3.07
C ALA A 2 -1.86 -17.56 -3.61
N ILE A 3 -0.61 -17.11 -3.85
CA ILE A 3 -0.34 -15.72 -4.31
C ILE A 3 -0.94 -15.45 -5.69
N CYS A 4 -0.73 -16.35 -6.66
CA CYS A 4 -1.26 -16.20 -8.02
C CYS A 4 -2.80 -16.22 -8.02
N SER A 5 -3.41 -17.02 -7.16
CA SER A 5 -4.88 -17.09 -7.02
C SER A 5 -5.46 -15.82 -6.38
N ASN A 6 -4.83 -15.29 -5.33
CA ASN A 6 -5.29 -14.04 -4.71
C ASN A 6 -5.05 -12.83 -5.60
N ALA A 7 -3.96 -12.79 -6.36
CA ALA A 7 -3.70 -11.72 -7.32
C ALA A 7 -4.80 -11.66 -8.38
N ILE A 8 -5.21 -12.80 -8.94
CA ILE A 8 -6.32 -12.87 -9.90
C ILE A 8 -7.62 -12.34 -9.28
N ASN A 9 -7.95 -12.78 -8.07
CA ASN A 9 -9.20 -12.34 -7.42
C ASN A 9 -9.25 -10.81 -7.19
N VAL A 10 -8.12 -10.18 -6.89
CA VAL A 10 -8.06 -8.72 -6.69
C VAL A 10 -8.02 -7.97 -8.03
N PHE A 11 -7.09 -8.33 -8.93
CA PHE A 11 -6.91 -7.62 -10.20
C PHE A 11 -8.04 -7.87 -11.19
N LEU A 12 -8.43 -9.14 -11.37
CA LEU A 12 -9.53 -9.48 -12.27
C LEU A 12 -10.90 -9.26 -11.61
N GLY A 13 -11.04 -9.46 -10.30
CA GLY A 13 -12.31 -9.22 -9.61
C GLY A 13 -12.63 -7.73 -9.48
N ILE A 14 -11.79 -6.99 -8.75
CA ILE A 14 -12.05 -5.57 -8.43
C ILE A 14 -11.67 -4.66 -9.61
N GLY A 15 -10.52 -4.93 -10.25
CA GLY A 15 -10.01 -4.08 -11.33
C GLY A 15 -10.88 -4.07 -12.59
N ILE A 16 -11.40 -5.23 -13.02
CA ILE A 16 -12.29 -5.30 -14.20
C ILE A 16 -13.61 -4.57 -13.91
N ALA A 17 -14.20 -4.76 -12.72
CA ALA A 17 -15.46 -4.12 -12.37
C ALA A 17 -15.36 -2.58 -12.47
N TRP A 18 -14.28 -1.99 -11.95
CA TRP A 18 -14.02 -0.55 -12.02
C TRP A 18 -13.76 -0.08 -13.46
N THR A 19 -13.03 -0.87 -14.25
CA THR A 19 -12.74 -0.54 -15.65
C THR A 19 -14.01 -0.55 -16.51
N ILE A 20 -14.89 -1.53 -16.32
CA ILE A 20 -16.18 -1.61 -17.03
C ILE A 20 -17.07 -0.43 -16.63
N ALA A 21 -17.15 -0.09 -15.35
CA ALA A 21 -17.93 1.05 -14.88
C ALA A 21 -17.41 2.36 -15.50
N ALA A 22 -16.09 2.58 -15.48
CA ALA A 22 -15.48 3.74 -16.11
C ALA A 22 -15.76 3.81 -17.62
N ALA A 23 -15.66 2.69 -18.33
CA ALA A 23 -15.95 2.60 -19.76
C ALA A 23 -17.42 2.89 -20.08
N TYR A 24 -18.35 2.31 -19.32
CA TYR A 24 -19.79 2.54 -19.48
C TYR A 24 -20.14 4.01 -19.29
N HIS A 25 -19.67 4.65 -18.22
CA HIS A 25 -19.88 6.08 -17.99
C HIS A 25 -19.25 6.94 -19.09
N GLY A 26 -18.06 6.59 -19.55
CA GLY A 26 -17.39 7.27 -20.67
C GLY A 26 -18.16 7.18 -21.99
N MET A 27 -18.77 6.02 -22.29
CA MET A 27 -19.62 5.84 -23.48
C MET A 27 -20.91 6.66 -23.41
N GLN A 28 -21.42 6.93 -22.21
CA GLN A 28 -22.61 7.75 -21.97
C GLN A 28 -22.28 9.26 -21.88
N GLY A 29 -21.00 9.65 -22.01
CA GLY A 29 -20.56 11.04 -21.91
C GLY A 29 -20.53 11.59 -20.47
N TYR A 30 -20.58 10.72 -19.45
CA TYR A 30 -20.49 11.10 -18.04
C TYR A 30 -19.11 10.81 -17.46
N TYR A 31 -18.72 11.61 -16.47
CA TYR A 31 -17.52 11.32 -15.68
C TYR A 31 -17.81 10.23 -14.65
N PHE A 32 -16.91 9.24 -14.54
CA PHE A 32 -16.95 8.24 -13.49
C PHE A 32 -16.28 8.79 -12.22
N ILE A 33 -17.06 9.48 -11.39
CA ILE A 33 -16.59 10.06 -10.13
C ILE A 33 -16.94 9.10 -8.99
N VAL A 34 -15.91 8.53 -8.37
CA VAL A 34 -16.05 7.66 -7.19
C VAL A 34 -15.37 8.35 -6.01
N MET A 35 -16.06 8.43 -4.88
CA MET A 35 -15.45 8.94 -3.65
C MET A 35 -14.35 7.98 -3.21
N PRO A 36 -13.08 8.44 -3.07
CA PRO A 36 -11.95 7.55 -2.80
C PRO A 36 -12.04 6.89 -1.42
N GLY A 37 -12.80 7.44 -0.47
CA GLY A 37 -12.96 6.88 0.87
C GLY A 37 -11.60 6.53 1.51
N ASN A 38 -11.55 5.46 2.28
CA ASN A 38 -10.32 5.02 2.95
C ASN A 38 -9.30 4.28 2.08
N PHE A 39 -9.53 4.23 0.77
CA PHE A 39 -8.67 3.52 -0.17
C PHE A 39 -7.22 4.04 -0.12
N VAL A 40 -7.06 5.36 0.01
CA VAL A 40 -5.76 6.03 0.02
C VAL A 40 -4.90 5.59 1.19
N PHE A 41 -5.51 5.54 2.38
CA PHE A 41 -4.88 5.06 3.60
C PHE A 41 -4.42 3.60 3.45
N ALA A 42 -5.34 2.72 3.04
CA ALA A 42 -5.06 1.30 2.91
C ALA A 42 -3.96 1.00 1.89
N ILE A 43 -3.96 1.65 0.72
CA ILE A 43 -2.89 1.44 -0.28
C ILE A 43 -1.54 1.93 0.25
N THR A 44 -1.52 3.13 0.83
CA THR A 44 -0.25 3.72 1.32
C THR A 44 0.38 2.82 2.36
N LEU A 45 -0.42 2.35 3.33
CA LEU A 45 0.03 1.42 4.36
C LEU A 45 0.49 0.09 3.76
N PHE A 46 -0.29 -0.48 2.84
CA PHE A 46 0.07 -1.71 2.15
C PHE A 46 1.40 -1.58 1.38
N CYS A 47 1.63 -0.48 0.68
CA CYS A 47 2.88 -0.25 -0.05
C CYS A 47 4.09 -0.20 0.90
N VAL A 48 3.98 0.49 2.02
CA VAL A 48 5.06 0.58 3.03
C VAL A 48 5.35 -0.80 3.62
N GLU A 49 4.33 -1.53 4.04
CA GLU A 49 4.50 -2.87 4.58
C GLU A 49 5.01 -3.87 3.55
N ALA A 50 4.57 -3.76 2.28
CA ALA A 50 5.06 -4.58 1.19
C ALA A 50 6.56 -4.36 0.96
N LEU A 51 7.05 -3.11 1.02
CA LEU A 51 8.48 -2.82 0.93
C LEU A 51 9.26 -3.42 2.09
N LEU A 52 8.74 -3.37 3.31
CA LEU A 52 9.35 -4.02 4.48
C LEU A 52 9.39 -5.54 4.30
N ALA A 53 8.27 -6.16 3.89
CA ALA A 53 8.17 -7.58 3.64
C ALA A 53 9.11 -8.04 2.53
N ILE A 54 9.16 -7.33 1.41
CA ILE A 54 10.09 -7.60 0.31
C ILE A 54 11.53 -7.46 0.78
N THR A 55 11.87 -6.41 1.52
CA THR A 55 13.23 -6.21 2.06
C THR A 55 13.67 -7.38 2.93
N ILE A 56 12.81 -7.84 3.84
CA ILE A 56 13.06 -9.01 4.69
C ILE A 56 13.24 -10.27 3.84
N MET A 57 12.39 -10.47 2.84
CA MET A 57 12.49 -11.62 1.93
C MET A 57 13.77 -11.58 1.08
N MET A 58 14.20 -10.40 0.63
CA MET A 58 15.45 -10.21 -0.09
C MET A 58 16.68 -10.47 0.79
N ILE A 59 16.66 -10.00 2.05
CA ILE A 59 17.71 -10.31 3.03
C ILE A 59 17.78 -11.83 3.25
N ARG A 60 16.65 -12.51 3.45
CA ARG A 60 16.61 -13.97 3.61
C ARG A 60 17.12 -14.73 2.38
N ARG A 61 16.96 -14.15 1.20
CA ARG A 61 17.46 -14.71 -0.07
C ARG A 61 18.96 -14.54 -0.25
N HIS A 62 19.62 -13.71 0.57
CA HIS A 62 21.06 -13.53 0.48
C HIS A 62 21.81 -14.86 0.71
N PRO A 63 22.79 -15.22 -0.14
CA PRO A 63 23.43 -16.55 -0.12
C PRO A 63 24.10 -16.90 1.22
N LYS A 64 24.56 -15.89 1.99
CA LYS A 64 25.09 -16.07 3.37
C LYS A 64 24.09 -16.67 4.37
N ILE A 65 22.78 -16.57 4.11
CA ILE A 65 21.71 -17.09 5.00
C ILE A 65 21.23 -18.48 4.52
N GLY A 66 21.60 -18.91 3.30
CA GLY A 66 21.27 -20.23 2.77
C GLY A 66 19.76 -20.47 2.57
N GLY A 67 18.98 -19.40 2.37
CA GLY A 67 17.51 -19.42 2.37
C GLY A 67 16.84 -19.92 1.08
N GLU A 68 17.60 -20.32 0.06
CA GLU A 68 17.05 -20.63 -1.27
C GLU A 68 16.38 -22.01 -1.35
N LEU A 69 16.89 -23.01 -0.61
CA LEU A 69 16.27 -24.34 -0.46
C LEU A 69 16.14 -24.73 1.03
N GLY A 70 15.11 -24.21 1.68
CA GLY A 70 14.70 -24.66 3.02
C GLY A 70 15.22 -23.83 4.19
N GLY A 71 16.42 -23.23 4.08
CA GLY A 71 17.00 -22.32 5.07
C GLY A 71 17.06 -22.86 6.52
N PRO A 72 17.64 -22.11 7.45
CA PRO A 72 17.66 -22.53 8.85
C PRO A 72 16.25 -22.41 9.48
N LYS A 73 15.85 -23.38 10.32
CA LYS A 73 14.48 -23.46 10.89
C LYS A 73 14.10 -22.24 11.73
N ILE A 74 15.03 -21.72 12.53
CA ILE A 74 14.81 -20.58 13.44
C ILE A 74 14.47 -19.29 12.67
N PRO A 75 15.32 -18.78 11.75
CA PRO A 75 14.99 -17.57 11.01
C PRO A 75 13.72 -17.73 10.18
N LYS A 76 13.43 -18.93 9.65
CA LYS A 76 12.15 -19.22 8.97
C LYS A 76 10.94 -18.94 9.86
N ILE A 77 10.96 -19.43 11.10
CA ILE A 77 9.85 -19.25 12.03
C ILE A 77 9.71 -17.78 12.43
N ILE A 78 10.82 -17.13 12.80
CA ILE A 78 10.80 -15.71 13.23
C ILE A 78 10.23 -14.81 12.14
N THR A 79 10.71 -14.92 10.91
CA THR A 79 10.21 -14.06 9.83
C THR A 79 8.78 -14.42 9.43
N SER A 80 8.36 -15.68 9.58
CA SER A 80 6.96 -16.06 9.34
C SER A 80 6.02 -15.39 10.35
N PHE A 81 6.40 -15.37 11.64
CA PHE A 81 5.64 -14.65 12.67
C PHE A 81 5.62 -13.14 12.41
N PHE A 82 6.76 -12.57 12.01
CA PHE A 82 6.83 -11.15 11.69
C PHE A 82 5.96 -10.76 10.48
N LEU A 83 5.98 -11.56 9.40
CA LEU A 83 5.11 -11.32 8.23
C LEU A 83 3.63 -11.49 8.58
N ALA A 84 3.28 -12.44 9.45
CA ALA A 84 1.92 -12.56 9.96
C ALA A 84 1.53 -11.34 10.82
N PHE A 85 2.44 -10.86 11.66
CA PHE A 85 2.23 -9.64 12.45
C PHE A 85 1.99 -8.42 11.56
N LEU A 86 2.77 -8.21 10.49
CA LEU A 86 2.52 -7.13 9.53
C LEU A 86 1.10 -7.21 8.97
N TRP A 87 0.64 -8.41 8.60
CA TRP A 87 -0.74 -8.59 8.12
C TRP A 87 -1.80 -8.20 9.17
N PHE A 88 -1.63 -8.63 10.43
CA PHE A 88 -2.55 -8.23 11.50
C PHE A 88 -2.51 -6.72 11.75
N PHE A 89 -1.32 -6.13 11.69
CA PHE A 89 -1.11 -4.69 11.85
C PHE A 89 -1.82 -3.90 10.75
N PHE A 90 -1.70 -4.33 9.49
CA PHE A 90 -2.43 -3.77 8.35
C PHE A 90 -3.94 -3.74 8.59
N VAL A 91 -4.52 -4.90 8.93
CA VAL A 91 -5.97 -5.03 9.17
C VAL A 91 -6.40 -4.15 10.35
N PHE A 92 -5.63 -4.16 11.44
CA PHE A 92 -5.90 -3.36 12.63
C PHE A 92 -5.92 -1.86 12.31
N MET A 93 -4.90 -1.36 11.60
CA MET A 93 -4.82 0.05 11.21
C MET A 93 -5.94 0.45 10.25
N CYS A 94 -6.24 -0.37 9.24
CA CYS A 94 -7.38 -0.11 8.34
C CYS A 94 -8.70 -0.06 9.09
N THR A 95 -8.86 -0.89 10.13
CA THR A 95 -10.05 -0.91 10.97
C THR A 95 -10.16 0.36 11.81
N LEU A 96 -9.05 0.82 12.41
CA LEU A 96 -9.04 2.07 13.18
C LEU A 96 -9.45 3.27 12.33
N GLU A 97 -8.96 3.34 11.09
CA GLU A 97 -9.33 4.40 10.15
C GLU A 97 -10.80 4.31 9.75
N ALA A 98 -11.29 3.09 9.44
CA ALA A 98 -12.66 2.88 9.01
C ALA A 98 -13.69 3.20 10.11
N TYR A 99 -13.33 3.03 11.39
CA TYR A 99 -14.15 3.43 12.54
C TYR A 99 -13.90 4.88 13.00
N HIS A 100 -13.16 5.67 12.22
CA HIS A 100 -12.86 7.07 12.50
C HIS A 100 -12.16 7.30 13.86
N LEU A 101 -11.40 6.30 14.34
CA LEU A 101 -10.60 6.41 15.56
C LEU A 101 -9.27 7.14 15.31
N ILE A 102 -8.80 7.12 14.06
CA ILE A 102 -7.67 7.91 13.57
C ILE A 102 -8.15 8.89 12.49
N PRO A 103 -7.47 10.04 12.30
CA PRO A 103 -7.88 11.02 11.31
C PRO A 103 -7.88 10.41 9.90
N TYR A 104 -8.87 10.81 9.12
CA TYR A 104 -8.99 10.44 7.71
C TYR A 104 -7.74 10.91 6.95
N PHE A 105 -7.15 10.01 6.18
CA PHE A 105 -5.91 10.24 5.45
C PHE A 105 -6.23 10.39 3.96
N ASP A 106 -5.93 11.58 3.43
CA ASP A 106 -6.28 11.95 2.06
C ASP A 106 -5.08 11.93 1.11
N PHE A 107 -5.37 11.99 -0.19
CA PHE A 107 -4.32 12.11 -1.21
C PHE A 107 -3.40 13.33 -0.99
N TYR A 108 -3.92 14.42 -0.44
CA TYR A 108 -3.14 15.63 -0.16
C TYR A 108 -2.03 15.39 0.88
N ASP A 109 -2.27 14.50 1.85
CA ASP A 109 -1.31 14.18 2.89
C ASP A 109 -0.08 13.44 2.35
N ILE A 110 -0.25 12.68 1.25
CA ILE A 110 0.85 12.03 0.54
C ILE A 110 1.81 13.05 -0.07
N PHE A 111 1.29 14.15 -0.62
CA PHE A 111 2.08 15.17 -1.31
C PHE A 111 2.57 16.29 -0.39
N LEU A 112 2.00 16.42 0.82
CA LEU A 112 2.38 17.41 1.82
C LEU A 112 3.90 17.48 2.14
N PRO A 113 4.63 16.36 2.21
CA PRO A 113 6.09 16.39 2.42
C PRO A 113 6.82 17.07 1.26
N VAL A 114 6.39 16.80 0.02
CA VAL A 114 6.98 17.36 -1.20
C VAL A 114 6.66 18.85 -1.31
N THR A 115 5.42 19.25 -1.02
CA THR A 115 5.03 20.67 -1.05
C THR A 115 5.71 21.49 0.05
N LYS A 116 5.89 20.93 1.25
CA LYS A 116 6.71 21.55 2.30
C LYS A 116 8.16 21.72 1.87
N LEU A 117 8.76 20.71 1.22
CA LEU A 117 10.12 20.82 0.69
C LEU A 117 10.22 21.91 -0.40
N ILE A 118 9.27 21.97 -1.34
CA ILE A 118 9.24 23.01 -2.38
C ILE A 118 9.13 24.41 -1.77
N ASN A 119 8.27 24.60 -0.75
CA ASN A 119 8.14 25.88 -0.04
C ASN A 119 9.38 26.26 0.79
N ILE A 120 10.18 25.28 1.24
CA ILE A 120 11.47 25.54 1.88
C ILE A 120 12.51 26.00 0.84
N PHE A 121 12.43 25.53 -0.41
CA PHE A 121 13.29 25.99 -1.51
C PHE A 121 12.83 27.31 -2.16
N GLN A 122 11.57 27.71 -1.98
CA GLN A 122 11.10 29.08 -2.23
C GLN A 122 11.45 29.97 -1.03
N LEU A 123 12.74 30.26 -0.85
CA LEU A 123 13.19 31.36 0.02
C LEU A 123 12.47 32.65 -0.38
N PRO A 124 12.18 33.56 0.56
CA PRO A 124 11.42 34.77 0.29
C PRO A 124 12.20 35.60 -0.73
N THR A 125 11.70 35.66 -1.97
CA THR A 125 12.01 36.78 -2.85
C THR A 125 11.38 38.01 -2.22
N ILE A 126 12.19 38.69 -1.40
CA ILE A 126 12.27 40.13 -1.22
C ILE A 126 10.90 40.81 -1.23
N SER A 127 10.41 41.14 -0.03
CA SER A 127 9.52 42.27 0.17
C SER A 127 10.20 43.53 -0.39
N LEU A 128 9.81 43.94 -1.59
CA LEU A 128 9.92 45.30 -2.12
C LEU A 128 8.51 45.80 -2.42
#